data_AF-A0AAN7P620-F1
#
_entry.id   AF-A0AAN7P620-F1
#
_cell.length_a   1.000
_cell.length_b   1.000
_cell.length_c   1.000
_cell.angle_alpha   90.00
_cell.angle_beta   90.00
_cell.angle_gamma   90.00
#
_symmetry.space_group_name_H-M   'P 1'
#
loop_
_entity.id
_entity.type
_entity.pdbx_description
1 polymer ?
#
loop_
_entity_poly.entity_id
_entity_poly.type
_entity_poly.pdbx_seq_one_letter_code
_entity_poly.pdbx_strand_id
1 'polypeptide(L)'
;MQGLSLSSLKKHRALIPLYAIVGLGCVGAAFYTARLALRNPDVAWVNKAEGASNEAYRSKQYKFYSPNVDYSNMESPAPKY
;
A
#
# COMPACT_ATOMS: atom_id res chain seq x y z
N MET A 1 25.48 -19.37 9.99
CA MET A 1 25.87 -17.97 9.72
C MET A 1 25.69 -17.15 10.99
N GLN A 2 26.75 -16.53 11.52
CA GLN A 2 26.63 -15.62 12.65
C GLN A 2 25.77 -14.42 12.23
N GLY A 3 24.80 -14.02 13.06
CA GLY A 3 23.87 -12.90 12.78
C GLY A 3 22.42 -13.30 12.50
N LEU A 4 22.14 -14.52 12.02
CA LEU A 4 20.77 -14.94 11.63
C LEU A 4 19.98 -15.68 12.73
N SER A 5 20.63 -16.04 13.84
CA SER A 5 19.94 -16.70 14.97
C SER A 5 19.54 -15.70 16.05
N LEU A 6 18.43 -15.97 16.74
CA LEU A 6 17.95 -15.15 17.87
C LEU A 6 19.02 -15.01 18.97
N SER A 7 19.85 -16.03 19.17
CA SER A 7 20.98 -16.00 20.10
C SER A 7 22.09 -15.04 19.65
N SER A 8 22.29 -14.87 18.35
CA SER A 8 23.26 -13.94 17.79
C SER A 8 22.81 -12.48 17.87
N LEU A 9 21.50 -12.22 17.72
CA LEU A 9 20.90 -10.89 17.91
C LEU A 9 21.02 -10.41 19.36
N LYS A 10 20.83 -11.30 20.34
CA LYS A 10 20.99 -10.96 21.77
C LYS A 10 22.44 -10.65 22.13
N LYS A 11 23.41 -11.32 21.49
CA LYS A 11 24.85 -11.12 21.70
C LYS A 11 25.34 -9.81 21.08
N HIS A 12 24.81 -9.41 19.93
CA HIS A 12 25.17 -8.19 19.22
C HIS A 12 23.98 -7.22 19.15
N ARG A 13 23.76 -6.44 20.22
CA ARG A 13 22.63 -5.49 20.31
C ARG A 13 22.63 -4.41 19.21
N ALA A 14 23.78 -4.09 18.62
CA ALA A 14 23.89 -3.16 17.50
C ALA A 14 23.18 -3.64 16.22
N LEU A 15 22.92 -4.94 16.08
CA LEU A 15 22.21 -5.50 14.93
C LEU A 15 20.69 -5.26 15.00
N ILE A 16 20.14 -5.03 16.19
CA ILE A 16 18.70 -4.82 16.41
C ILE A 16 18.15 -3.60 15.63
N PRO A 17 18.73 -2.39 15.72
CA PRO A 17 18.23 -1.23 14.96
C PRO A 17 18.38 -1.43 13.44
N LEU A 18 19.42 -2.13 12.98
CA LEU A 18 19.60 -2.45 11.57
C LEU A 18 18.46 -3.33 11.04
N TYR A 19 18.17 -4.44 11.75
CA TYR A 19 17.07 -5.32 11.38
C TYR A 19 15.70 -4.64 11.50
N ALA A 20 15.53 -3.72 12.45
CA ALA A 20 14.30 -2.95 12.58
C ALA A 20 14.04 -2.08 11.35
N ILE A 21 15.04 -1.32 10.87
CA ILE A 21 14.90 -0.47 9.69
C ILE A 21 14.68 -1.30 8.43
N VAL A 22 15.44 -2.38 8.25
CA VAL A 22 15.28 -3.28 7.10
C VAL A 22 13.90 -3.96 7.14
N GLY A 23 13.49 -4.46 8.30
CA GLY A 23 12.19 -5.07 8.50
C GLY A 23 11.05 -4.10 8.21
N LEU A 24 11.16 -2.85 8.69
CA LEU A 24 10.18 -1.79 8.41
C LEU A 24 10.11 -1.50 6.90
N GLY A 25 11.26 -1.45 6.20
CA GLY A 25 11.30 -1.30 4.75
C GLY A 25 10.60 -2.44 4.01
N CYS A 26 10.89 -3.70 4.39
CA CYS A 26 10.26 -4.87 3.80
C CYS A 26 8.74 -4.88 4.03
N VAL A 27 8.30 -4.61 5.26
CA VAL A 27 6.86 -4.55 5.60
C VAL A 27 6.18 -3.40 4.84
N GLY A 28 6.81 -2.23 4.75
CA GLY A 28 6.29 -1.09 3.99
C GLY A 28 6.14 -1.38 2.50
N ALA A 29 7.14 -2.02 1.89
CA ALA A 29 7.10 -2.41 0.48
C ALA A 29 5.99 -3.45 0.20
N ALA A 30 5.88 -4.48 1.05
CA ALA A 30 4.83 -5.48 0.95
C ALA A 30 3.44 -4.86 1.12
N PHE A 31 3.27 -3.99 2.12
CA PHE A 31 2.03 -3.27 2.37
C PHE A 31 1.61 -2.40 1.18
N TYR A 32 2.53 -1.61 0.62
CA TYR A 32 2.22 -0.73 -0.49
C TYR A 32 1.87 -1.52 -1.76
N THR A 33 2.59 -2.61 -2.02
CA THR A 33 2.30 -3.52 -3.13
C THR A 33 0.93 -4.17 -2.98
N ALA A 34 0.60 -4.67 -1.79
CA ALA A 34 -0.72 -5.23 -1.49
C ALA A 34 -1.83 -4.19 -1.65
N ARG A 35 -1.62 -2.95 -1.18
CA ARG A 35 -2.58 -1.85 -1.37
C ARG A 35 -2.80 -1.55 -2.85
N LEU A 36 -1.74 -1.52 -3.66
CA LEU A 36 -1.86 -1.31 -5.11
C LEU A 36 -2.64 -2.45 -5.76
N ALA A 37 -2.33 -3.70 -5.41
CA ALA A 37 -3.02 -4.86 -5.95
C ALA A 37 -4.52 -4.92 -5.60
N LEU A 38 -4.93 -4.35 -4.47
CA LEU A 38 -6.32 -4.45 -3.97
C LEU A 38 -7.16 -3.20 -4.19
N ARG A 39 -6.54 -2.01 -4.28
CA ARG A 39 -7.26 -0.72 -4.30
C ARG A 39 -6.94 0.14 -5.51
N ASN A 40 -6.19 -0.35 -6.49
CA ASN A 40 -5.93 0.41 -7.71
C ASN A 40 -7.10 0.23 -8.72
N PRO A 41 -7.65 1.32 -9.28
CA PRO A 41 -8.73 1.25 -10.29
C PRO A 41 -8.35 0.43 -11.53
N ASP A 42 -7.07 0.44 -11.95
CA ASP A 42 -6.60 -0.25 -13.15
C ASP A 42 -6.56 -1.79 -13.00
N VAL A 43 -6.78 -2.29 -11.78
CA VAL A 43 -6.62 -3.69 -11.45
C VAL A 43 -7.96 -4.43 -11.53
N ALA A 44 -8.14 -5.18 -12.61
CA ALA A 44 -9.41 -5.83 -12.93
C ALA A 44 -9.75 -7.06 -12.08
N TRP A 45 -8.80 -7.66 -11.34
CA TRP A 45 -9.10 -8.89 -10.61
C TRP A 45 -9.93 -8.69 -9.34
N VAL A 46 -9.95 -7.49 -8.78
CA VAL A 46 -10.71 -7.18 -7.55
C VAL A 46 -12.20 -7.00 -7.84
N ASN A 47 -12.53 -6.33 -8.95
CA ASN A 47 -13.90 -5.94 -9.30
C ASN A 47 -14.43 -6.70 -10.54
N LYS A 48 -14.02 -7.96 -10.72
CA LYS A 48 -14.38 -8.77 -11.91
C LYS A 48 -15.89 -8.85 -12.19
N ALA A 49 -16.74 -8.73 -11.16
CA ALA A 49 -18.18 -8.81 -11.29
C ALA A 49 -18.86 -7.50 -11.76
N GLU A 50 -18.20 -6.34 -11.58
CA GLU A 50 -18.77 -5.02 -11.88
C GLU A 50 -18.44 -4.51 -13.30
N GLY A 51 -17.77 -5.33 -14.12
CA GLY A 51 -17.37 -4.97 -15.47
C GLY A 51 -16.01 -4.27 -15.50
N ALA A 52 -15.93 -3.06 -16.06
CA ALA A 52 -14.67 -2.31 -16.15
C ALA A 52 -14.22 -1.89 -14.74
N SER A 53 -12.98 -2.24 -14.40
CA SER A 53 -12.39 -2.06 -13.06
C SER A 53 -12.44 -0.63 -12.52
N ASN A 54 -12.51 0.33 -13.43
CA ASN A 54 -12.50 1.77 -13.18
C ASN A 54 -13.87 2.32 -12.74
N GLU A 55 -14.99 1.61 -12.99
CA GLU A 55 -16.33 2.12 -12.67
C GLU A 55 -16.53 2.32 -11.15
N ALA A 56 -15.93 1.45 -10.33
CA ALA A 56 -15.95 1.58 -8.87
C ALA A 56 -15.31 2.90 -8.36
N TYR A 57 -14.45 3.52 -9.17
CA TYR A 57 -13.78 4.79 -8.89
C TYR A 57 -14.36 5.96 -9.68
N ARG A 58 -15.49 5.79 -10.38
CA ARG A 58 -16.13 6.86 -11.16
C ARG A 58 -16.52 8.07 -10.29
N SER A 59 -17.01 7.83 -9.08
CA SER A 59 -17.41 8.87 -8.12
C SER A 59 -16.35 9.16 -7.04
N LYS A 60 -15.23 8.41 -7.02
CA LYS A 60 -14.23 8.46 -5.94
C LYS A 60 -12.87 8.87 -6.49
N GLN A 61 -12.16 9.71 -5.75
CA GLN A 61 -10.80 10.07 -6.11
C GLN A 61 -9.81 9.00 -5.64
N TYR A 62 -8.99 8.48 -6.56
CA TYR A 62 -7.91 7.56 -6.23
C TYR A 62 -6.71 8.33 -5.65
N LYS A 63 -6.73 8.59 -4.35
CA LYS A 63 -5.64 9.22 -3.60
C LYS A 63 -5.33 8.41 -2.34
N PHE A 64 -4.04 8.18 -2.08
CA PHE A 64 -3.60 7.46 -0.87
C PHE A 64 -3.67 8.35 0.37
N TYR A 65 -3.26 9.61 0.23
CA TYR A 65 -3.23 10.58 1.30
C TYR A 65 -3.42 11.98 0.72
N SER A 66 -4.25 12.79 1.36
CA SER A 66 -4.33 14.23 1.09
C SER A 66 -4.66 14.98 2.37
N PRO A 67 -3.73 15.78 2.89
CA PRO A 67 -3.93 16.47 4.17
C PRO A 67 -4.81 17.72 4.04
N ASN A 68 -4.81 18.37 2.87
CA ASN A 68 -5.34 19.72 2.71
C ASN A 68 -6.67 19.77 1.95
N VAL A 69 -7.06 18.69 1.29
CA VAL A 69 -8.22 18.67 0.41
C VAL A 69 -9.12 17.50 0.79
N ASP A 70 -10.35 17.83 1.17
CA ASP A 70 -11.39 16.85 1.37
C ASP A 70 -12.07 16.53 0.04
N TYR A 71 -11.88 15.29 -0.43
CA TYR A 71 -12.45 14.80 -1.68
C TYR A 71 -13.83 14.19 -1.51
N SER A 72 -14.38 14.13 -0.29
CA SER A 72 -15.71 13.56 -0.05
C SER A 72 -16.82 14.34 -0.77
N ASN A 73 -16.64 15.65 -0.92
CA ASN A 73 -17.61 16.57 -1.53
C ASN A 73 -17.23 17.01 -2.95
N MET A 74 -16.12 16.52 -3.51
CA MET A 74 -15.64 16.92 -4.85
C MET A 74 -16.03 15.90 -5.90
N GLU A 75 -16.62 16.37 -7.01
CA GLU A 75 -16.89 15.50 -8.15
C GLU A 75 -15.59 14.98 -8.78
N SER A 76 -15.65 13.75 -9.29
CA SER A 76 -14.54 13.19 -10.04
C SER A 76 -14.36 13.92 -11.37
N PRO A 77 -13.13 14.29 -11.78
CA PRO A 77 -12.87 14.90 -13.09
C PRO A 77 -13.00 13.88 -14.23
N ALA A 78 -13.24 12.60 -13.92
CA ALA A 78 -13.44 11.58 -14.94
C ALA A 78 -14.68 11.90 -15.80
N PRO A 79 -14.58 11.75 -17.13
CA PRO A 79 -15.71 11.98 -18.03
C PRO A 79 -16.90 11.07 -17.70
N LYS A 80 -18.10 11.65 -17.73
CA LYS A 80 -19.36 10.94 -17.53
C LYS A 80 -19.83 10.40 -18.89
N TYR A 81 -19.61 9.12 -19.15
CA TYR A 81 -20.12 8.40 -20.34
C TYR A 81 -21.44 7.69 -20.06
#